data_AF-T2JMW3-F1
#
_entry.id   AF-T2JMW3-F1
#
_cell.length_a   1.000
_cell.length_b   1.000
_cell.length_c   1.000
_cell.angle_alpha   90.00
_cell.angle_beta   90.00
_cell.angle_gamma   90.00
#
_symmetry.space_group_name_H-M   'P 1'
#
loop_
_entity.id
_entity.type
_entity.pdbx_description
1 polymer ?
#
loop_
_entity_poly.entity_id
_entity_poly.type
_entity_poly.pdbx_seq_one_letter_code
_entity_poly.pdbx_strand_id
1 'polypeptide(L)'
;MQRIFTDTCSKWDCRLVEFNGETDHVHLLVEFNPKVQLSKFIANLKTVSSRLIRKDYSEHLTKFYGQKSVFWTGSYFVATCGGVTIEQLKQYVEKQQSPAL
;
A
#
# COMPACT_ATOMS: atom_id res chain seq x y z
N MET A 1 8.95 9.20 -5.09
CA MET A 1 8.11 7.98 -5.07
C MET A 1 7.04 8.02 -3.99
N GLN A 2 7.39 8.33 -2.73
CA GLN A 2 6.45 8.45 -1.59
C GLN A 2 5.15 9.20 -1.92
N ARG A 3 5.22 10.41 -2.50
CA ARG A 3 4.04 11.20 -2.90
C ARG A 3 3.05 10.42 -3.78
N ILE A 4 3.54 9.63 -4.74
CA ILE A 4 2.67 8.82 -5.62
C ILE A 4 1.92 7.76 -4.81
N PHE A 5 2.60 7.13 -3.86
CA PHE A 5 1.98 6.14 -2.99
C PHE A 5 1.00 6.79 -2.01
N THR A 6 1.33 7.94 -1.42
CA THR A 6 0.40 8.71 -0.58
C THR A 6 -0.88 9.02 -1.34
N ASP A 7 -0.78 9.63 -2.53
CA ASP A 7 -1.92 10.01 -3.36
C ASP A 7 -2.75 8.79 -3.79
N THR A 8 -2.09 7.67 -4.08
CA THR A 8 -2.77 6.43 -4.48
C THR A 8 -3.47 5.79 -3.28
N CYS A 9 -2.85 5.77 -2.10
CA CYS A 9 -3.49 5.29 -0.86
C CYS A 9 -4.75 6.09 -0.56
N SER A 10 -4.68 7.43 -0.61
CA SER A 10 -5.84 8.29 -0.33
C SER A 10 -7.01 8.05 -1.28
N LYS A 11 -6.74 7.78 -2.57
CA LYS A 11 -7.79 7.42 -3.56
C LYS A 11 -8.47 6.08 -3.28
N TRP A 12 -7.84 5.23 -2.49
CA TRP A 12 -8.34 3.92 -2.09
C TRP A 12 -8.96 3.90 -0.69
N ASP A 13 -9.17 5.07 -0.06
CA ASP A 13 -9.60 5.16 1.34
C ASP A 13 -8.62 4.44 2.28
N CYS A 14 -7.32 4.50 1.94
CA CYS A 14 -6.22 3.98 2.72
C CYS A 14 -5.29 5.13 3.13
N ARG A 15 -4.50 4.91 4.19
CA ARG A 15 -3.52 5.87 4.68
C ARG A 15 -2.12 5.26 4.65
N LEU A 16 -1.20 5.90 3.94
CA LEU A 16 0.22 5.59 4.03
C LEU A 16 0.75 6.12 5.36
N VAL A 17 1.15 5.22 6.26
CA VAL A 17 1.66 5.57 7.59
C VAL A 17 3.16 5.82 7.53
N GLU A 18 3.90 4.89 6.90
CA GLU A 18 5.36 4.96 6.79
C GLU A 18 5.79 4.53 5.38
N PHE A 19 6.85 5.15 4.87
CA PHE A 19 7.47 4.80 3.60
C PHE A 19 8.98 4.81 3.72
N ASN A 20 9.61 3.66 3.45
CA ASN A 20 11.06 3.54 3.38
C ASN A 20 11.43 2.51 2.31
N GLY A 21 12.72 2.28 2.06
CA GLY A 21 13.15 1.29 1.08
C GLY A 21 14.65 1.28 0.85
N GLU A 22 15.06 0.34 0.03
CA GLU A 22 16.43 0.17 -0.45
C GLU A 22 16.52 0.59 -1.92
N THR A 23 17.68 0.37 -2.54
CA THR A 23 17.94 0.74 -3.93
C THR A 23 17.09 -0.06 -4.94
N ASP A 24 16.62 -1.25 -4.57
CA ASP A 24 15.89 -2.19 -5.45
C ASP A 24 14.46 -2.51 -5.01
N HIS A 25 14.03 -2.09 -3.82
CA HIS A 25 12.67 -2.31 -3.32
C HIS A 25 12.20 -1.25 -2.31
N VAL A 26 10.89 -1.21 -2.06
CA VAL A 26 10.27 -0.28 -1.11
C VAL A 26 9.37 -1.01 -0.10
N HIS A 27 9.31 -0.46 1.11
CA HIS A 27 8.45 -0.87 2.20
C HIS A 27 7.40 0.20 2.49
N LEU A 28 6.14 -0.22 2.56
CA LEU A 28 5.03 0.65 2.89
C LEU A 28 4.33 0.08 4.13
N LEU A 29 4.17 0.91 5.17
CA LEU A 29 3.22 0.64 6.24
C LEU A 29 1.91 1.35 5.90
N VAL A 30 0.84 0.58 5.73
CA VAL A 30 -0.45 1.11 5.25
C VAL A 30 -1.56 0.70 6.20
N GLU A 31 -2.34 1.68 6.64
CA GLU A 31 -3.66 1.46 7.20
C GLU A 31 -4.67 1.38 6.06
N PHE A 32 -5.43 0.29 6.00
CA PHE A 32 -6.39 0.05 4.92
C PHE A 32 -7.76 -0.32 5.48
N ASN A 33 -8.81 0.08 4.75
CA ASN A 33 -10.18 -0.30 5.07
C ASN A 33 -10.38 -1.81 4.76
N PRO A 34 -10.95 -2.63 5.68
CA PRO A 34 -11.14 -4.07 5.46
C PRO A 34 -11.94 -4.44 4.19
N LYS A 35 -12.72 -3.52 3.63
CA LYS A 35 -13.45 -3.70 2.37
C LYS A 35 -12.53 -3.70 1.14
N VAL A 36 -11.29 -3.24 1.28
CA VAL A 36 -10.31 -3.15 0.19
C VAL A 36 -9.75 -4.53 -0.14
N GLN A 37 -9.89 -4.93 -1.40
CA GLN A 37 -9.21 -6.12 -1.90
C GLN A 37 -7.71 -5.82 -2.07
N LEU A 38 -6.90 -6.33 -1.13
CA LEU A 38 -5.46 -6.08 -1.05
C LEU A 38 -4.71 -6.34 -2.36
N SER A 39 -5.02 -7.41 -3.09
CA SER A 39 -4.35 -7.73 -4.36
C SER A 39 -4.59 -6.66 -5.44
N LYS A 40 -5.82 -6.13 -5.54
CA LYS A 40 -6.14 -5.04 -6.48
C LYS A 40 -5.51 -3.72 -6.05
N PHE A 41 -5.49 -3.45 -4.75
CA PHE A 41 -4.85 -2.25 -4.21
C PHE A 41 -3.35 -2.23 -4.53
N ILE A 42 -2.64 -3.33 -4.26
CA ILE A 42 -1.21 -3.46 -4.55
C ILE A 42 -0.94 -3.40 -6.05
N ALA A 43 -1.76 -4.05 -6.88
CA ALA A 43 -1.66 -3.95 -8.33
C ALA A 43 -1.80 -2.49 -8.81
N ASN A 44 -2.72 -1.72 -8.23
CA ASN A 44 -2.90 -0.31 -8.56
C ASN A 44 -1.69 0.53 -8.11
N LEU A 45 -1.20 0.35 -6.87
CA LEU A 45 0.01 1.02 -6.38
C LEU A 45 1.19 0.81 -7.35
N LYS A 46 1.43 -0.43 -7.76
CA LYS A 46 2.51 -0.79 -8.70
C LYS A 46 2.27 -0.18 -10.08
N THR A 47 1.04 -0.24 -10.60
CA THR A 47 0.70 0.27 -11.94
C THR A 47 0.84 1.79 -12.03
N VAL A 48 0.25 2.52 -11.07
CA VAL A 48 0.28 3.99 -11.06
C VAL A 48 1.70 4.50 -10.85
N SER A 49 2.43 3.96 -9.87
CA SER A 49 3.83 4.34 -9.64
C SER A 49 4.69 4.06 -10.86
N SER A 50 4.57 2.86 -11.44
CA SER A 50 5.32 2.49 -12.64
C SER A 50 5.05 3.43 -13.83
N ARG A 51 3.79 3.83 -14.05
CA ARG A 51 3.43 4.77 -15.11
C ARG A 51 3.98 6.18 -14.87
N LEU A 52 3.78 6.72 -13.66
CA LEU A 52 4.20 8.09 -13.35
C LEU A 52 5.72 8.22 -13.28
N ILE A 53 6.41 7.26 -12.69
CA ILE A 53 7.88 7.28 -12.61
C ILE A 53 8.50 7.16 -14.00
N ARG A 54 7.95 6.33 -14.89
CA ARG A 54 8.43 6.29 -16.28
C ARG A 54 8.15 7.57 -17.04
N LYS A 55 7.02 8.23 -16.79
CA LYS A 55 6.72 9.52 -17.42
C LYS A 55 7.75 10.58 -17.03
N ASP A 56 8.11 10.63 -15.75
CA ASP A 56 8.93 11.72 -15.21
C ASP A 56 10.44 11.43 -15.27
N TYR A 57 10.85 10.15 -15.39
CA TYR A 57 12.26 9.71 -15.31
C TYR A 57 12.66 8.73 -16.44
N SER A 58 11.97 8.76 -17.58
CA SER A 58 12.21 7.83 -18.71
C SER A 58 13.69 7.73 -19.10
N GLU A 59 14.36 8.87 -19.31
CA GLU A 59 15.77 8.92 -19.72
C GLU A 59 16.72 8.26 -18.72
N HIS A 60 16.46 8.43 -17.42
CA HIS A 60 17.25 7.80 -16.37
C HIS A 60 17.00 6.28 -16.35
N LEU A 61 15.74 5.86 -16.45
CA LEU A 61 15.36 4.45 -16.40
C LEU A 61 15.85 3.66 -17.60
N THR A 62 15.91 4.26 -18.80
CA THR A 62 16.43 3.61 -20.00
C THR A 62 17.89 3.16 -19.83
N LYS A 63 18.68 3.82 -18.97
CA LYS A 63 20.06 3.41 -18.65
C LYS A 63 20.14 2.09 -17.90
N PHE A 64 19.12 1.77 -17.08
CA PHE A 64 19.09 0.56 -16.25
C PHE A 64 18.24 -0.55 -16.86
N TYR A 65 17.10 -0.19 -17.44
CA TYR A 65 16.10 -1.12 -17.94
C TYR A 65 16.10 -1.27 -19.48
N GLY A 66 16.89 -0.45 -20.20
CA GLY A 66 16.87 -0.40 -21.65
C GLY A 66 15.48 -0.05 -22.18
N GLN A 67 14.97 -0.85 -23.12
CA GLN A 67 13.60 -0.72 -23.65
C GLN A 67 12.55 -1.52 -22.85
N LYS A 68 12.94 -2.20 -21.76
CA LYS A 68 11.97 -3.00 -20.98
C LYS A 68 10.95 -2.09 -20.30
N SER A 69 9.67 -2.34 -20.57
CA SER A 69 8.55 -1.64 -19.96
C SER A 69 8.15 -2.20 -18.58
N VAL A 70 9.11 -2.76 -17.81
CA VAL A 70 8.90 -3.35 -16.48
C VAL A 70 9.68 -2.56 -15.44
N PHE A 71 9.06 -2.27 -14.30
CA PHE A 71 9.63 -1.43 -13.23
C PHE A 71 9.51 -2.17 -11.90
N TRP A 72 8.32 -2.70 -11.65
CA TRP A 72 8.11 -3.68 -10.58
C TRP A 72 8.07 -5.09 -11.16
N THR A 73 8.57 -6.06 -10.40
CA THR A 73 8.32 -7.49 -10.65
C THR A 73 6.83 -7.80 -10.46
N GLY A 74 6.35 -8.99 -10.85
CA GLY A 74 4.97 -9.41 -10.58
C GLY A 74 4.71 -9.60 -9.07
N SER A 75 5.72 -10.08 -8.35
CA SER A 75 5.65 -10.46 -6.94
C SER A 75 5.53 -9.26 -5.98
N TYR A 76 5.04 -9.53 -4.77
CA TYR A 76 4.98 -8.59 -3.66
C TYR A 76 4.92 -9.37 -2.34
N PHE A 77 5.31 -8.73 -1.24
CA PHE A 77 5.19 -9.26 0.12
C PHE A 77 4.14 -8.47 0.91
N VAL A 78 3.31 -9.16 1.69
CA VAL A 78 2.33 -8.55 2.61
C VAL A 78 2.34 -9.33 3.92
N ALA A 79 2.41 -8.60 5.02
CA ALA A 79 2.18 -9.12 6.35
C ALA A 79 1.32 -8.14 7.15
N THR A 80 0.46 -8.65 8.01
CA THR A 80 -0.33 -7.82 8.94
C THR A 80 0.52 -7.43 10.14
N CYS A 81 0.64 -6.13 10.40
CA CYS A 81 1.33 -5.60 11.57
C CYS A 81 0.29 -5.23 12.63
N GLY A 82 -0.11 -6.19 13.47
CA GLY A 82 -1.02 -5.91 14.58
C GLY A 82 -1.95 -7.08 14.92
N GLY A 83 -1.77 -7.63 16.11
CA GLY A 83 -2.82 -8.38 16.80
C GLY A 83 -3.59 -7.42 17.68
N VAL A 84 -4.91 -7.29 17.47
CA VAL A 84 -5.76 -6.66 18.47
C VAL A 84 -5.69 -7.55 19.72
N THR A 85 -5.39 -6.97 20.88
CA THR A 85 -5.38 -7.76 22.12
C THR A 85 -6.82 -8.12 22.53
N ILE A 86 -7.01 -9.22 23.26
CA ILE A 86 -8.34 -9.61 23.77
C ILE A 86 -8.95 -8.48 24.61
N GLU A 87 -8.14 -7.78 25.42
CA GLU A 87 -8.57 -6.61 26.19
C GLU A 87 -9.09 -5.46 25.32
N GLN A 88 -8.43 -5.16 24.20
CA GLN A 88 -8.91 -4.14 23.26
C GLN A 88 -10.25 -4.54 22.61
N LEU A 89 -10.42 -5.83 22.28
CA LEU A 89 -11.69 -6.35 21.75
C LEU A 89 -12.82 -6.30 22.79
N LYS A 90 -12.55 -6.70 24.04
CA LYS A 90 -13.55 -6.63 25.12
C LYS A 90 -14.04 -5.21 25.35
N GLN A 91 -13.12 -4.24 25.47
CA GLN A 91 -13.50 -2.83 25.64
C GLN A 91 -14.30 -2.27 24.46
N TYR A 92 -14.02 -2.73 23.23
CA TYR A 92 -14.82 -2.36 22.07
C TYR A 92 -16.25 -2.90 22.18
N VAL A 93 -16.41 -4.18 22.55
CA VAL A 93 -17.71 -4.85 22.69
C VAL A 93 -18.54 -4.24 23.82
N GLU A 94 -17.94 -3.99 24.98
CA GLU A 94 -18.61 -3.37 26.14
C GLU A 94 -19.14 -1.96 25.86
N LYS A 95 -18.53 -1.25 24.90
CA LYS A 95 -18.95 0.09 24.47
C LYS A 95 -20.07 0.07 23.42
N GLN A 96 -20.43 -1.10 22.89
CA GLN A 96 -21.56 -1.22 21.97
C GLN A 96 -22.86 -1.39 22.77
N GLN A 97 -23.95 -0.81 22.26
CA GLN A 97 -25.27 -1.04 22.85
C GLN A 97 -25.64 -2.52 22.72
N SER A 98 -26.12 -3.11 23.82
CA SER A 98 -26.71 -4.44 23.76
C SER A 98 -27.98 -4.38 22.89
N PRO A 99 -28.22 -5.39 22.03
CA PRO A 99 -29.47 -5.47 21.29
C PRO A 99 -30.67 -5.42 22.25
N ALA A 100 -31.67 -4.59 21.94
CA ALA A 100 -32.95 -4.64 22.63
C ALA A 100 -33.67 -5.95 22.22
N LEU A 101 -34.19 -6.67 23.21
CA LEU A 101 -35.06 -7.84 23.01
C LEU A 101 -36.37 -7.44 22.30
#